data_AF-A0A7Y0DMC8-F1
#
_entry.id   AF-A0A7Y0DMC8-F1
#
_cell.length_a   1.000
_cell.length_b   1.000
_cell.length_c   1.000
_cell.angle_alpha   90.00
_cell.angle_beta   90.00
_cell.angle_gamma   90.00
#
_symmetry.space_group_name_H-M   'P 1'
#
loop_
_entity.id
_entity.type
_entity.pdbx_description
1 polymer ?
#
loop_
_entity_poly.entity_id
_entity_poly.type
_entity_poly.pdbx_seq_one_letter_code
_entity_poly.pdbx_strand_id
1 'polypeptide(L)'
;MAAPRPLAVALLLLAGLAALLAHDDLRMAGLFLLGAALGATLYHAAFGFTGAYRRLIIERDTRGLQAQLVMLGVATLLFAPVLTAGSVFGREVVGAVAPVGWQVAAGAFLFGIGMQLGNGCGSGTLFTLGGGSRRMLSMKDTKDTVNGAKNLRWPNLHV
;
A
#
# COMPACT_ATOMS: atom_id res chain seq x y z
N MET A 1 -17.18 -20.49 -10.88
CA MET A 1 -15.84 -21.08 -11.09
C MET A 1 -15.40 -20.84 -12.54
N ALA A 2 -14.81 -19.69 -12.85
CA ALA A 2 -14.30 -19.36 -14.18
C ALA A 2 -13.27 -18.22 -14.04
N ALA A 3 -12.05 -18.53 -13.57
CA ALA A 3 -11.02 -17.52 -13.30
C ALA A 3 -9.56 -17.86 -13.71
N PRO A 4 -9.23 -18.87 -14.55
CA PRO A 4 -7.81 -19.07 -14.92
C PRO A 4 -7.32 -18.05 -15.98
N ARG A 5 -8.23 -17.52 -16.81
CA ARG A 5 -7.92 -16.65 -17.95
C ARG A 5 -7.29 -15.29 -17.57
N PRO A 6 -7.85 -14.51 -16.62
CA PRO A 6 -7.30 -13.20 -16.30
C PRO A 6 -5.97 -13.29 -15.54
N LEU A 7 -5.79 -14.31 -14.69
CA LEU A 7 -4.52 -14.55 -14.00
C LEU A 7 -3.41 -14.96 -14.97
N ALA A 8 -3.71 -15.84 -15.92
CA ALA A 8 -2.76 -16.24 -16.95
C ALA A 8 -2.33 -15.04 -17.83
N VAL A 9 -3.26 -14.16 -18.20
CA VAL A 9 -2.95 -12.94 -18.98
C VAL A 9 -2.10 -11.96 -18.17
N ALA A 10 -2.41 -11.76 -16.89
CA ALA A 10 -1.60 -10.90 -16.02
C ALA A 10 -0.18 -11.44 -15.84
N LEU A 11 -0.03 -12.75 -15.63
CA LEU A 11 1.27 -13.42 -15.54
C LEU A 11 2.07 -13.34 -16.85
N LEU A 12 1.41 -13.52 -17.99
CA LEU A 12 2.02 -13.38 -19.32
C LEU A 12 2.50 -11.95 -19.58
N LEU A 13 1.71 -10.94 -19.22
CA LEU A 13 2.10 -9.54 -19.36
C LEU A 13 3.25 -9.18 -18.42
N LEU A 14 3.22 -9.65 -17.16
CA LEU A 14 4.32 -9.48 -16.21
C LEU A 14 5.61 -10.13 -16.70
N ALA A 15 5.53 -11.37 -17.20
CA ALA A 15 6.67 -12.10 -17.72
C ALA A 15 7.23 -11.47 -19.01
N GLY A 16 6.34 -11.04 -19.91
CA GLY A 16 6.72 -10.34 -21.14
C GLY A 16 7.40 -9.01 -20.87
N LEU A 17 6.87 -8.21 -19.95
CA LEU A 17 7.49 -6.94 -19.57
C LEU A 17 8.83 -7.17 -18.86
N ALA A 18 8.91 -8.14 -17.95
CA ALA A 18 10.18 -8.50 -17.30
C ALA A 18 11.24 -8.97 -18.30
N ALA A 19 10.85 -9.72 -19.34
CA ALA A 19 11.74 -10.15 -20.40
C ALA A 19 12.24 -8.97 -21.25
N LEU A 20 11.36 -8.02 -21.62
CA LEU A 20 11.77 -6.80 -22.31
C LEU A 20 12.76 -5.98 -21.47
N LEU A 21 12.46 -5.76 -20.18
CA LEU A 21 13.36 -5.01 -19.31
C LEU A 21 14.71 -5.74 -19.08
N ALA A 22 14.71 -7.08 -19.10
CA ALA A 22 15.92 -7.87 -18.94
C ALA A 22 16.86 -7.80 -20.14
N HIS A 23 16.34 -7.45 -21.33
CA HIS A 23 17.15 -7.24 -22.52
C HIS A 23 18.00 -5.96 -22.42
N ASP A 24 17.49 -4.90 -21.79
CA ASP A 24 18.20 -3.62 -21.64
C ASP A 24 19.04 -3.57 -20.34
N ASP A 25 18.45 -3.94 -19.20
CA ASP A 25 19.13 -3.93 -17.90
C ASP A 25 18.50 -4.95 -16.94
N LEU A 26 19.25 -6.01 -16.63
CA LEU A 26 18.85 -7.04 -15.66
C LEU A 26 18.46 -6.46 -14.30
N ARG A 27 19.02 -5.30 -13.91
CA ARG A 27 18.65 -4.62 -12.67
C ARG A 27 17.23 -4.06 -12.71
N MET A 28 16.83 -3.47 -13.84
CA MET A 28 15.48 -2.92 -14.01
C MET A 28 14.43 -4.02 -14.02
N ALA A 29 14.73 -5.16 -14.66
CA ALA A 29 13.89 -6.35 -14.60
C ALA A 29 13.75 -6.89 -13.17
N GLY A 30 14.85 -6.95 -12.42
CA GLY A 30 14.84 -7.37 -11.01
C GLY A 30 14.00 -6.44 -10.12
N LEU A 31 14.14 -5.12 -10.28
CA LEU A 31 13.35 -4.13 -9.55
C LEU A 31 11.86 -4.20 -9.91
N PHE A 32 11.54 -4.44 -11.18
CA PHE A 32 10.17 -4.61 -11.65
C PHE A 32 9.52 -5.85 -11.04
N LEU A 33 10.20 -7.00 -11.07
CA LEU A 33 9.72 -8.24 -10.45
C LEU A 33 9.56 -8.10 -8.94
N LEU A 34 10.49 -7.41 -8.27
CA LEU A 34 10.37 -7.12 -6.84
C LEU A 34 9.15 -6.23 -6.55
N GLY A 35 8.92 -5.19 -7.35
CA GLY A 35 7.73 -4.34 -7.26
C GLY A 35 6.43 -5.11 -7.49
N ALA A 36 6.40 -6.01 -8.47
CA ALA A 36 5.25 -6.87 -8.75
C ALA A 36 4.98 -7.86 -7.60
N ALA A 37 6.03 -8.48 -7.05
CA ALA A 37 5.93 -9.37 -5.89
C ALA A 37 5.42 -8.62 -4.65
N LEU A 38 5.94 -7.41 -4.38
CA LEU A 38 5.46 -6.54 -3.32
C LEU A 38 3.99 -6.14 -3.53
N GLY A 39 3.58 -5.81 -4.76
CA GLY A 39 2.18 -5.54 -5.10
C GLY A 39 1.27 -6.75 -4.83
N ALA A 40 1.72 -7.95 -5.17
CA ALA A 40 0.97 -9.18 -4.94
C ALA A 40 0.83 -9.51 -3.45
N THR A 41 1.87 -9.29 -2.64
CA THR A 41 1.80 -9.49 -1.18
C THR A 41 0.91 -8.45 -0.52
N LEU A 42 0.98 -7.17 -0.93
CA LEU A 42 0.06 -6.11 -0.50
C LEU A 42 -1.40 -6.47 -0.82
N TYR A 43 -1.64 -7.03 -2.01
CA TYR A 43 -2.95 -7.47 -2.43
C TYR A 43 -3.47 -8.62 -1.55
N HIS A 44 -2.63 -9.62 -1.28
CA HIS A 44 -3.01 -10.77 -0.48
C HIS A 44 -3.21 -10.42 1.01
N ALA A 45 -2.43 -9.47 1.53
CA ALA A 45 -2.49 -9.06 2.93
C ALA A 45 -3.62 -8.07 3.25
N ALA A 46 -4.34 -7.54 2.24
CA ALA A 46 -5.38 -6.51 2.40
C ALA A 46 -4.96 -5.37 3.36
N PHE A 47 -3.69 -4.97 3.26
CA PHE A 47 -3.00 -4.29 4.35
C PHE A 47 -3.25 -2.78 4.32
N GLY A 48 -3.95 -2.27 5.33
CA GLY A 48 -4.21 -0.84 5.50
C GLY A 48 -3.70 -0.34 6.84
N PHE A 49 -2.73 0.57 6.83
CA PHE A 49 -2.22 1.20 8.05
C PHE A 49 -3.34 1.91 8.82
N THR A 50 -4.03 2.85 8.18
CA THR A 50 -5.12 3.63 8.81
C THR A 50 -6.28 2.75 9.29
N GLY A 51 -6.61 1.70 8.54
CA GLY A 51 -7.71 0.79 8.88
C GLY A 51 -7.45 -0.03 10.12
N ALA A 52 -6.21 -0.54 10.29
CA ALA A 52 -5.81 -1.30 11.48
C ALA A 52 -5.90 -0.44 12.76
N TYR A 53 -5.38 0.80 12.72
CA TYR A 53 -5.47 1.72 13.85
C TYR A 53 -6.91 2.12 14.17
N ARG A 54 -7.76 2.33 13.14
CA ARG A 54 -9.19 2.65 13.36
C ARG A 54 -9.93 1.49 14.03
N ARG A 55 -9.73 0.24 13.60
CA ARG A 55 -10.35 -0.94 14.21
C ARG A 55 -9.86 -1.17 15.64
N LEU A 56 -8.58 -0.90 15.90
CA LEU A 56 -8.05 -0.91 17.26
C LEU A 56 -8.77 0.09 18.17
N ILE A 57 -9.01 1.32 17.70
CA ILE A 57 -9.60 2.37 18.54
C ILE A 57 -11.11 2.15 18.73
N ILE A 58 -11.84 1.83 17.65
CA ILE A 58 -13.30 1.73 17.68
C ILE A 58 -13.77 0.34 18.14
N GLU A 59 -13.22 -0.71 17.53
CA GLU A 59 -13.66 -2.11 17.71
C GLU A 59 -12.81 -2.86 18.75
N ARG A 60 -11.71 -2.25 19.23
CA ARG A 60 -10.68 -2.89 20.07
C ARG A 60 -10.04 -4.13 19.44
N ASP A 61 -10.11 -4.25 18.11
CA ASP A 61 -9.46 -5.34 17.38
C ASP A 61 -7.98 -5.01 17.13
N THR A 62 -7.10 -5.76 17.79
CA THR A 62 -5.64 -5.60 17.72
C THR A 62 -5.00 -6.43 16.61
N ARG A 63 -5.74 -7.32 15.93
CA ARG A 63 -5.16 -8.27 14.96
C ARG A 63 -4.41 -7.57 13.83
N GLY A 64 -4.95 -6.46 13.33
CA GLY A 64 -4.30 -5.64 12.29
C GLY A 64 -3.01 -4.98 12.76
N LEU A 65 -2.98 -4.48 14.01
CA LEU A 65 -1.78 -3.88 14.60
C LEU A 65 -0.72 -4.95 14.89
N GLN A 66 -1.13 -6.13 15.37
CA GLN A 66 -0.22 -7.25 15.60
C GLN A 66 0.47 -7.70 14.30
N ALA A 67 -0.28 -7.81 13.20
CA ALA A 67 0.29 -8.13 11.89
C ALA A 67 1.34 -7.11 11.43
N GLN A 68 1.12 -5.82 11.69
CA GLN A 68 2.08 -4.75 11.40
C GLN A 68 3.36 -4.88 12.22
N LEU A 69 3.23 -5.11 13.53
CA LEU A 69 4.36 -5.26 14.43
C LEU A 69 5.19 -6.51 14.10
N VAL A 70 4.54 -7.63 13.78
CA VAL A 70 5.23 -8.86 13.34
C VAL A 70 5.97 -8.61 12.03
N MET A 71 5.32 -7.96 11.05
CA MET A 71 5.95 -7.64 9.77
C MET A 71 7.18 -6.72 9.94
N LEU A 72 7.07 -5.69 10.80
CA LEU A 72 8.18 -4.83 11.16
C LEU A 72 9.31 -5.59 11.88
N GLY A 73 8.95 -6.50 12.79
CA GLY A 73 9.90 -7.35 13.50
C GLY A 73 10.70 -8.24 12.54
N VAL A 74 10.00 -8.94 11.63
CA VAL A 74 10.63 -9.79 10.61
C VAL A 74 11.51 -8.97 9.67
N ALA A 75 11.04 -7.80 9.21
CA ALA A 75 11.83 -6.91 8.39
C ALA A 75 13.11 -6.46 9.12
N THR A 76 12.99 -6.02 10.37
CA THR A 76 14.14 -5.63 11.19
C THR A 76 15.12 -6.78 11.39
N LEU A 77 14.62 -8.00 11.64
CA LEU A 77 15.47 -9.18 11.83
C LEU A 77 16.25 -9.56 10.56
N LEU A 78 15.67 -9.31 9.39
CA LEU A 78 16.29 -9.61 8.09
C LEU A 78 17.26 -8.51 7.65
N PHE A 79 16.93 -7.24 7.91
CA PHE A 79 17.74 -6.08 7.51
C PHE A 79 18.86 -5.76 8.50
N ALA A 80 18.66 -5.92 9.80
CA ALA A 80 19.68 -5.64 10.82
C ALA A 80 21.03 -6.34 10.54
N PRO A 81 21.10 -7.67 10.29
CA PRO A 81 22.37 -8.33 10.02
C PRO A 81 23.03 -7.83 8.73
N VAL A 82 22.22 -7.53 7.70
CA VAL A 82 22.67 -6.99 6.41
C VAL A 82 23.30 -5.61 6.58
N LEU A 83 22.72 -4.74 7.41
CA LEU A 83 23.29 -3.42 7.69
C LEU A 83 24.56 -3.52 8.56
N THR A 84 24.62 -4.46 9.51
CA THR A 84 25.83 -4.66 10.32
C THR A 84 27.01 -5.25 9.54
N ALA A 85 26.74 -6.04 8.50
CA ALA A 85 27.78 -6.57 7.64
C ALA A 85 28.45 -5.48 6.78
N GLY A 86 27.81 -4.31 6.61
CA GLY A 86 28.33 -3.13 5.91
C GLY A 86 28.53 -3.31 4.39
N SER A 87 28.59 -4.54 3.90
CA SER A 87 28.72 -4.89 2.49
C SER A 87 27.91 -6.13 2.17
N VAL A 88 27.17 -6.09 1.06
CA VAL A 88 26.43 -7.22 0.52
C VAL A 88 26.74 -7.33 -0.97
N PHE A 89 27.27 -8.49 -1.39
CA PHE A 89 27.71 -8.75 -2.76
C PHE A 89 28.70 -7.70 -3.33
N GLY A 90 29.60 -7.18 -2.48
CA GLY A 90 30.60 -6.18 -2.88
C GLY A 90 30.07 -4.74 -3.04
N ARG A 91 28.82 -4.48 -2.61
CA ARG A 91 28.25 -3.12 -2.53
C ARG A 91 28.15 -2.68 -1.08
N GLU A 92 28.62 -1.47 -0.77
CA GLU A 92 28.44 -0.87 0.54
C GLU A 92 26.96 -0.64 0.83
N VAL A 93 26.50 -1.07 2.00
CA VAL A 93 25.14 -0.91 2.47
C VAL A 93 25.18 0.01 3.68
N VAL A 94 24.79 1.26 3.48
CA VAL A 94 24.71 2.26 4.56
C VAL A 94 23.26 2.42 4.96
N GLY A 95 23.00 2.46 6.27
CA GLY A 95 21.68 2.78 6.79
C GLY A 95 21.27 4.19 6.42
N ALA A 96 20.11 4.35 5.80
CA ALA A 96 19.50 5.65 5.53
C ALA A 96 18.92 6.24 6.84
N VAL A 97 19.80 6.67 7.75
CA VAL A 97 19.41 7.30 9.02
C VAL A 97 19.04 8.75 8.75
N ALA A 98 17.75 9.01 8.57
CA ALA A 98 17.24 10.38 8.48
C ALA A 98 17.06 10.96 9.89
N PRO A 99 17.68 12.11 10.22
CA PRO A 99 17.49 12.75 11.51
C PRO A 99 16.01 13.14 11.69
N VAL A 100 15.46 12.81 12.86
CA VAL A 100 14.07 13.14 13.21
C VAL A 100 13.99 14.63 13.55
N GLY A 101 13.70 15.45 12.55
CA GLY A 101 13.58 16.90 12.68
C GLY A 101 12.14 17.39 12.68
N TRP A 102 11.97 18.70 12.88
CA TRP A 102 10.68 19.39 12.79
C TRP A 102 9.98 19.16 11.43
N GLN A 103 10.77 18.96 10.38
CA GLN A 103 10.32 18.66 9.03
C GLN A 103 9.54 17.34 8.97
N VAL A 104 9.98 16.33 9.72
CA VAL A 104 9.28 15.03 9.81
C VAL A 104 7.95 15.19 10.54
N ALA A 105 7.92 15.97 11.63
CA ALA A 105 6.69 16.24 12.36
C ALA A 105 5.65 16.98 11.50
N ALA A 106 6.08 18.03 10.79
CA ALA A 106 5.23 18.77 9.86
C ALA A 106 4.72 17.89 8.71
N GLY A 107 5.59 17.07 8.13
CA GLY A 107 5.23 16.11 7.08
C GLY A 107 4.24 15.04 7.55
N ALA A 108 4.45 14.48 8.75
CA ALA A 108 3.54 13.48 9.32
C ALA A 108 2.14 14.05 9.59
N PHE A 109 2.05 15.31 10.02
CA PHE A 109 0.77 15.98 10.24
C PHE A 109 0.02 16.22 8.91
N LEU A 110 0.70 16.79 7.90
CA LEU A 110 0.11 16.99 6.58
C LEU A 110 -0.31 15.66 5.93
N PHE A 111 0.51 14.62 6.09
CA PHE A 111 0.19 13.27 5.61
C PHE A 111 -1.07 12.71 6.30
N GLY A 112 -1.22 12.94 7.62
CA GLY A 112 -2.43 12.62 8.37
C GLY A 112 -3.68 13.31 7.84
N ILE A 113 -3.59 14.60 7.52
CA ILE A 113 -4.69 15.35 6.88
C ILE A 113 -4.99 14.75 5.49
N GLY A 114 -3.95 14.47 4.69
CA GLY A 114 -4.10 13.85 3.38
C GLY A 114 -4.79 12.48 3.44
N MET A 115 -4.48 11.65 4.43
CA MET A 115 -5.16 10.36 4.63
C MET A 115 -6.66 10.51 4.96
N GLN A 116 -7.03 11.56 5.70
CA GLN A 116 -8.44 11.85 5.98
C GLN A 116 -9.18 12.30 4.71
N LEU A 117 -8.57 13.19 3.91
CA LEU A 117 -9.15 13.66 2.66
C LEU A 117 -9.24 12.55 1.59
N GLY A 118 -8.25 11.65 1.56
CA GLY A 118 -8.19 10.52 0.63
C GLY A 118 -9.01 9.29 1.05
N ASN A 119 -9.72 9.35 2.17
CA ASN A 119 -10.52 8.25 2.74
C ASN A 119 -9.73 6.93 2.85
N GLY A 120 -8.42 7.01 3.11
CA GLY A 120 -7.53 5.85 3.12
C GLY A 120 -6.05 6.21 3.09
N CYS A 121 -5.20 5.20 3.37
CA CYS A 121 -3.77 5.28 3.12
C CYS A 121 -3.43 4.69 1.74
N GLY A 122 -2.26 5.03 1.19
CA GLY A 122 -1.81 4.56 -0.12
C GLY A 122 -1.84 3.04 -0.29
N SER A 123 -1.58 2.27 0.77
CA SER A 123 -1.67 0.81 0.72
C SER A 123 -3.13 0.31 0.63
N GLY A 124 -4.05 1.00 1.31
CA GLY A 124 -5.47 0.71 1.27
C GLY A 124 -6.11 1.05 -0.08
N THR A 125 -5.71 2.16 -0.71
CA THR A 125 -6.15 2.53 -2.06
C THR A 125 -5.60 1.59 -3.12
N LEU A 126 -4.32 1.22 -3.04
CA LEU A 126 -3.72 0.25 -3.96
C LEU A 126 -4.35 -1.14 -3.88
N PHE A 127 -4.64 -1.65 -2.69
CA PHE A 127 -5.36 -2.93 -2.55
C PHE A 127 -6.81 -2.85 -3.06
N THR A 128 -7.56 -1.79 -2.73
CA THR A 128 -8.95 -1.66 -3.18
C THR A 128 -9.07 -1.42 -4.69
N LEU A 129 -8.11 -0.73 -5.30
CA LEU A 129 -7.95 -0.62 -6.75
C LEU A 129 -7.57 -1.96 -7.37
N GLY A 130 -6.56 -2.64 -6.83
CA GLY A 130 -6.07 -3.94 -7.32
C GLY A 130 -7.10 -5.08 -7.20
N GLY A 131 -7.99 -5.01 -6.21
CA GLY A 131 -9.08 -5.98 -6.02
C GLY A 131 -10.29 -5.81 -6.92
N GLY A 132 -10.27 -4.86 -7.86
CA GLY A 132 -11.32 -4.72 -8.85
C GLY A 132 -12.65 -4.24 -8.29
N SER A 133 -12.63 -3.35 -7.28
CA SER A 133 -13.86 -2.71 -6.81
C SER A 133 -14.52 -1.95 -7.96
N ARG A 134 -15.59 -2.54 -8.52
CA ARG A 134 -16.41 -1.98 -9.62
C ARG A 134 -16.99 -0.60 -9.33
N ARG A 135 -16.96 -0.15 -8.06
CA ARG A 135 -17.37 1.20 -7.65
C ARG A 135 -16.39 2.31 -8.08
N MET A 136 -15.09 2.02 -8.18
CA MET A 136 -14.11 3.03 -8.61
C MET A 136 -13.84 3.02 -10.12
N LEU A 137 -14.13 1.89 -10.79
CA LEU A 137 -14.03 1.75 -12.24
C LEU A 137 -15.32 2.18 -12.98
N SER A 138 -16.47 2.18 -12.31
CA SER A 138 -17.71 2.67 -12.89
C SER A 138 -17.81 4.18 -12.64
N MET A 139 -17.62 4.99 -13.69
CA MET A 139 -17.94 6.43 -13.71
C MET A 139 -19.39 6.78 -13.30
N LYS A 140 -20.23 5.78 -13.01
CA LYS A 140 -21.59 5.94 -12.49
C LYS A 140 -21.60 6.34 -11.01
N ASP A 141 -20.61 5.93 -10.21
CA ASP A 141 -20.56 6.18 -8.76
C ASP A 141 -20.15 7.63 -8.39
N THR A 142 -19.48 8.33 -9.33
CA THR A 142 -19.18 9.76 -9.19
C THR A 142 -20.48 10.58 -9.16
N LYS A 143 -21.50 10.19 -9.92
CA LYS A 143 -22.80 10.88 -9.90
C LYS A 143 -23.57 10.60 -8.61
N ASP A 144 -23.48 9.39 -8.06
CA ASP A 144 -24.17 9.01 -6.84
C ASP A 144 -23.51 9.62 -5.58
N THR A 145 -22.19 9.80 -5.59
CA THR A 145 -21.45 10.51 -4.53
C THR A 145 -21.73 12.01 -4.56
N VAL A 146 -21.80 12.63 -5.75
CA VAL A 146 -22.15 14.05 -5.89
C VAL A 146 -23.64 14.31 -5.58
N ASN A 147 -24.55 13.41 -5.97
CA ASN A 147 -25.97 13.51 -5.60
C ASN A 147 -26.20 13.23 -4.11
N GLY A 148 -25.46 12.30 -3.52
CA GLY A 148 -25.47 12.05 -2.07
C GLY A 148 -25.01 13.25 -1.25
N ALA A 149 -23.95 13.94 -1.69
CA ALA A 149 -23.47 15.17 -1.06
C ALA A 149 -24.44 16.36 -1.23
N LYS A 150 -25.18 16.44 -2.35
CA LYS A 150 -26.23 17.45 -2.55
C LYS A 150 -27.50 17.19 -1.73
N ASN A 151 -27.80 15.92 -1.44
CA ASN A 151 -28.93 15.52 -0.60
C ASN A 151 -28.60 15.47 0.90
N LEU A 152 -27.33 15.68 1.27
CA LEU A 152 -26.90 15.89 2.66
C LEU A 152 -27.10 17.36 3.08
N ARG A 153 -28.30 17.88 2.83
CA ARG A 153 -28.78 19.13 3.42
C ARG A 153 -29.25 18.78 4.83
N TRP A 154 -28.37 18.97 5.81
CA TRP A 154 -28.61 18.96 7.26
C TRP A 154 -30.08 18.68 7.67
N PRO A 155 -30.43 17.43 8.05
CA PRO A 155 -31.64 17.21 8.78
C PRO A 155 -31.40 17.71 10.22
N ASN A 156 -31.90 18.91 10.48
CA ASN A 156 -32.29 19.42 11.79
C ASN A 156 -31.26 19.28 12.91
N LEU A 157 -30.39 20.29 13.02
CA LEU A 157 -29.74 20.64 14.28
C LEU A 157 -30.82 21.21 15.23
N HIS A 158 -31.43 20.32 16.00
CA HIS A 158 -32.05 20.63 17.28
C HIS A 158 -31.71 19.48 18.24
N VAL A 159 -30.47 19.45 18.73
CA VAL A 159 -30.03 19.36 20.14
C VAL A 159 -28.54 19.66 20.15
#